data_AF-A0A969V2F7-F1
#
_entry.id   AF-A0A969V2F7-F1
#
_cell.length_a   1.000
_cell.length_b   1.000
_cell.length_c   1.000
_cell.angle_alpha   90.00
_cell.angle_beta   90.00
_cell.angle_gamma   90.00
#
_symmetry.space_group_name_H-M   'P 1'
#
loop_
_entity.id
_entity.type
_entity.pdbx_description
1 polymer ?
#
loop_
_entity_poly.entity_id
_entity_poly.type
_entity_poly.pdbx_seq_one_letter_code
_entity_poly.pdbx_strand_id
1 'polypeptide(L)'
;MDREASKPTVKEMKEQEVYMGEIPLMTQNGSFVINGTERVIVSQLHRSPGVFFEHDRGKTHSSGKLLFSARVIPYRGSWLDFEFDPKDYLYFRVDRRRKMPVTILLKALGYTPDQILREFFAFDQFMITKKVRLS
;
A
#
# COMPACT_ATOMS: atom_id res chain seq x y z
N MET A 1 31.96 -42.58 -3.78
CA MET A 1 32.50 -41.72 -4.84
C MET A 1 31.31 -41.16 -5.59
N ASP A 2 30.77 -40.04 -5.11
CA ASP A 2 29.63 -39.39 -5.72
C ASP A 2 30.07 -38.68 -7.00
N ARG A 3 29.50 -39.09 -8.13
CA ARG A 3 29.73 -38.44 -9.42
C ARG A 3 29.14 -37.03 -9.34
N GLU A 4 30.01 -36.02 -9.35
CA GLU A 4 29.62 -34.62 -9.54
C GLU A 4 28.75 -34.52 -10.81
N ALA A 5 27.51 -34.07 -10.64
CA ALA A 5 26.62 -33.78 -11.75
C ALA A 5 27.27 -32.69 -12.61
N SER A 6 27.60 -33.03 -13.86
CA SER A 6 28.14 -32.10 -14.84
C SER A 6 27.22 -30.88 -14.94
N LYS A 7 27.73 -29.70 -14.59
CA LYS A 7 27.01 -28.43 -14.74
C LYS A 7 26.40 -28.37 -16.15
N PRO A 8 25.10 -28.04 -16.30
CA PRO A 8 24.48 -27.99 -17.61
C PRO A 8 25.23 -26.96 -18.46
N THR A 9 25.96 -27.45 -19.45
CA THR A 9 26.69 -26.61 -20.41
C THR A 9 25.63 -25.98 -21.30
N VAL A 10 25.45 -24.67 -21.19
CA VAL A 10 24.51 -23.90 -22.01
C VAL A 10 24.90 -24.12 -23.48
N LYS A 11 24.10 -24.90 -24.21
CA LYS A 11 24.24 -25.07 -25.65
C LYS A 11 23.78 -23.78 -26.31
N GLU A 12 24.73 -23.06 -26.92
CA GLU A 12 24.60 -21.90 -27.82
C GLU A 12 23.38 -20.97 -27.61
N MET A 13 23.63 -19.75 -27.13
CA MET A 13 22.66 -18.66 -27.18
C MET A 13 22.69 -18.02 -28.57
N LYS A 14 21.54 -18.04 -29.27
CA LYS A 14 21.33 -17.27 -30.50
C LYS A 14 20.49 -16.06 -30.17
N GLU A 15 21.07 -14.87 -30.33
CA GLU A 15 20.32 -13.61 -30.28
C GLU A 15 19.68 -13.35 -31.65
N GLN A 16 18.40 -13.02 -31.65
CA GLN A 16 17.67 -12.62 -32.84
C GLN A 16 16.85 -11.38 -32.50
N GLU A 17 16.84 -10.42 -33.42
CA GLU A 17 15.95 -9.26 -33.31
C GLU A 17 14.50 -9.72 -33.51
N VAL A 18 13.68 -9.47 -32.48
CA VAL A 18 12.25 -9.78 -32.51
C VAL A 18 11.50 -8.48 -32.77
N TYR A 19 10.71 -8.46 -33.84
CA TYR A 19 9.82 -7.35 -34.15
C TYR A 19 8.63 -7.32 -33.17
N MET A 20 8.46 -6.21 -32.44
CA MET A 20 7.38 -6.01 -31.46
C MET A 20 6.31 -5.01 -31.91
N GLY A 21 6.35 -4.57 -33.18
CA GLY A 21 5.50 -3.50 -33.71
C GLY A 21 6.23 -2.16 -33.85
N GLU A 22 5.51 -1.17 -34.39
CA GLU A 22 6.00 0.20 -34.59
C GLU A 22 5.46 1.15 -33.53
N ILE A 23 6.30 2.09 -33.08
CA ILE A 23 5.91 3.17 -32.17
C ILE A 23 5.72 4.45 -33.00
N PRO A 24 4.55 5.12 -32.93
CA PRO A 24 4.34 6.38 -33.62
C PRO A 24 5.37 7.44 -33.20
N LEU A 25 6.00 8.08 -34.18
CA LEU A 25 6.96 9.15 -33.92
C LEU A 25 6.24 10.50 -33.79
N MET A 26 6.74 11.33 -32.89
CA MET A 26 6.23 12.68 -32.67
C MET A 26 6.71 13.61 -33.80
N THR A 27 5.80 14.44 -34.32
CA THR A 27 6.14 15.51 -35.27
C THR A 27 6.89 16.65 -34.58
N GLN A 28 7.48 17.57 -35.34
CA GLN A 28 8.13 18.78 -34.79
C GLN A 28 7.16 19.67 -33.99
N ASN A 29 5.85 19.51 -34.20
CA ASN A 29 4.80 20.29 -33.55
C ASN A 29 4.20 19.59 -32.32
N GLY A 30 4.72 18.42 -31.93
CA GLY A 30 4.21 17.66 -30.78
C GLY A 30 2.94 16.85 -31.04
N SER A 31 2.53 16.70 -32.32
CA SER A 31 1.41 15.85 -32.74
C SER A 31 1.89 14.46 -33.18
N PHE A 32 0.95 13.53 -33.33
CA PHE A 32 1.16 12.17 -33.83
C PHE A 32 0.19 11.89 -34.97
N VAL A 33 0.62 11.24 -36.04
CA VAL A 33 -0.27 10.80 -37.13
C VAL A 33 -0.77 9.40 -36.82
N ILE A 34 -2.08 9.27 -36.53
CA ILE A 34 -2.73 8.00 -36.24
C ILE A 34 -3.82 7.77 -37.30
N ASN A 35 -3.65 6.72 -38.12
CA ASN A 35 -4.56 6.39 -39.22
C ASN A 35 -4.82 7.57 -40.18
N GLY A 36 -3.78 8.33 -40.51
CA GLY A 36 -3.87 9.47 -41.44
C GLY A 36 -4.45 10.76 -40.84
N THR A 37 -4.76 10.79 -39.54
CA THR A 37 -5.24 12.00 -38.84
C THR A 37 -4.24 12.42 -37.77
N GLU A 38 -3.97 13.73 -37.67
CA GLU A 38 -3.15 14.27 -36.59
C GLU A 38 -3.90 14.24 -35.25
N ARG A 39 -3.22 13.76 -34.22
CA ARG A 39 -3.71 13.69 -32.84
C ARG A 39 -2.69 14.29 -31.89
N VAL A 40 -3.18 14.92 -30.83
CA VAL A 40 -2.36 15.44 -29.75
C VAL A 40 -2.68 14.67 -28.47
N ILE A 41 -1.64 14.25 -27.76
CA ILE A 41 -1.78 13.63 -26.44
C ILE A 41 -1.70 14.75 -25.39
N VAL A 42 -2.73 14.85 -24.55
CA VAL A 42 -2.77 15.81 -23.45
C VAL A 42 -2.13 15.22 -22.20
N SER A 43 -1.34 16.03 -21.49
CA SER A 43 -0.77 15.64 -20.20
C SER A 43 -1.88 15.43 -19.17
N GLN A 44 -1.86 14.29 -18.51
CA GLN A 44 -2.78 13.99 -17.42
C GLN A 44 -2.28 14.62 -16.11
N LEU A 45 -3.18 15.28 -15.38
CA LEU A 45 -2.94 15.66 -13.99
C LEU A 45 -3.54 14.60 -13.06
N HIS A 46 -2.68 13.81 -12.42
CA HIS A 46 -3.09 12.79 -11.44
C HIS A 46 -2.34 12.98 -10.12
N ARG A 47 -2.90 12.42 -9.04
CA ARG A 47 -2.21 12.40 -7.74
C ARG A 47 -0.94 11.56 -7.84
N SER A 48 0.13 12.03 -7.20
CA SER A 48 1.37 11.26 -7.08
C SER A 48 1.15 10.01 -6.22
N PRO A 49 1.91 8.95 -6.44
CA PRO A 49 2.01 7.86 -5.49
C PRO A 49 2.52 8.36 -4.13
N GLY A 50 2.03 7.79 -3.04
CA GLY A 50 2.41 8.19 -1.69
C GLY A 50 1.32 7.95 -0.65
N VAL A 51 1.55 8.50 0.54
CA VAL A 51 0.60 8.44 1.66
C VAL A 51 -0.01 9.83 1.87
N PHE A 52 -1.34 9.89 1.89
CA PHE A 52 -2.10 11.12 2.05
C PHE A 52 -2.91 11.06 3.34
N PHE A 53 -2.88 12.15 4.12
CA PHE A 53 -3.68 12.30 5.32
C PHE A 53 -4.74 13.38 5.09
N GLU A 54 -6.00 13.04 5.32
CA GLU A 54 -7.14 13.93 5.09
C GLU A 54 -8.12 13.83 6.28
N HIS A 55 -8.91 14.88 6.49
CA HIS A 55 -10.03 14.85 7.43
C HIS A 55 -11.30 15.38 6.77
N ASP A 56 -12.44 14.91 7.23
CA ASP A 56 -13.75 15.17 6.63
C ASP A 56 -14.33 16.57 6.94
N ARG A 57 -13.59 17.41 7.67
CA ARG A 57 -14.02 18.72 8.17
C ARG A 57 -15.32 18.66 8.99
N GLY A 58 -15.60 17.53 9.67
CA GLY A 58 -16.77 17.34 10.52
C GLY A 58 -18.09 17.21 9.74
N LYS A 59 -18.02 16.96 8.43
CA LYS A 59 -19.20 16.87 7.55
C LYS A 59 -19.85 15.49 7.56
N THR A 60 -19.13 14.44 7.96
CA THR A 60 -19.60 13.05 7.84
C THR A 60 -20.52 12.63 8.97
N HIS A 61 -20.33 13.18 10.17
CA HIS A 61 -21.10 12.80 11.36
C HIS A 61 -21.71 14.04 12.02
N SER A 62 -22.96 13.93 12.45
CA SER A 62 -23.75 15.04 13.02
C SER A 62 -23.16 15.63 14.30
N SER A 63 -22.26 14.91 14.98
CA SER A 63 -21.55 15.44 16.15
C SER A 63 -20.51 16.52 15.81
N GLY A 64 -20.20 16.74 14.53
CA GLY A 64 -19.17 17.70 14.09
C GLY A 64 -17.73 17.26 14.40
N LYS A 65 -17.54 16.02 14.89
CA LYS A 65 -16.21 15.45 15.16
C LYS A 65 -15.45 15.24 13.86
N LEU A 66 -14.19 15.69 13.84
CA LEU A 66 -13.30 15.47 12.70
C LEU A 66 -12.94 13.98 12.61
N LEU A 67 -13.20 13.38 11.46
CA LEU A 67 -12.77 12.02 11.14
C LEU A 67 -11.52 12.08 10.26
N PHE A 68 -10.44 11.51 10.77
CA PHE A 68 -9.17 11.43 10.05
C PHE A 68 -9.08 10.15 9.23
N SER A 69 -8.40 10.25 8.10
CA SER A 69 -8.14 9.14 7.18
C SER A 69 -6.72 9.22 6.63
N ALA A 70 -6.14 8.06 6.35
CA ALA A 70 -4.87 7.91 5.67
C ALA A 70 -5.07 7.04 4.43
N ARG A 71 -4.54 7.45 3.28
CA ARG A 71 -4.65 6.71 2.02
C ARG A 71 -3.28 6.46 1.42
N VAL A 72 -2.98 5.20 1.16
CA VAL A 72 -1.78 4.76 0.45
C VAL A 72 -2.14 4.57 -1.02
N ILE A 73 -1.58 5.41 -1.89
CA ILE A 73 -1.72 5.35 -3.35
C ILE A 73 -0.44 4.75 -3.93
N PRO A 74 -0.44 3.49 -4.42
CA PRO A 74 0.70 2.92 -5.09
C PRO A 74 0.82 3.43 -6.53
N TYR A 75 2.01 3.32 -7.13
CA TYR A 75 2.19 3.57 -8.57
C TYR A 75 1.45 2.54 -9.43
N ARG A 76 1.46 1.27 -9.01
CA ARG A 76 0.66 0.17 -9.58
C ARG A 76 0.18 -0.73 -8.45
N GLY A 77 -1.07 -1.18 -8.52
CA GLY A 77 -1.66 -2.10 -7.54
C GLY A 77 -2.83 -1.48 -6.78
N SER A 78 -3.30 -2.23 -5.78
CA SER A 78 -4.49 -1.87 -4.99
C SER A 78 -4.23 -0.73 -4.01
N TRP A 79 -5.23 0.13 -3.84
CA TRP A 79 -5.19 1.23 -2.89
C TRP A 79 -5.54 0.72 -1.50
N LEU A 80 -4.84 1.22 -0.48
CA LEU A 80 -5.10 0.90 0.93
C LEU A 80 -5.54 2.16 1.67
N ASP A 81 -6.76 2.15 2.17
CA ASP A 81 -7.34 3.25 2.92
C ASP A 81 -7.49 2.87 4.39
N PHE A 82 -7.17 3.80 5.29
CA PHE A 82 -7.40 3.76 6.73
C PHE A 82 -8.31 4.92 7.13
N GLU A 83 -9.24 4.70 8.03
CA GLU A 83 -10.16 5.75 8.48
C GLU A 83 -10.72 5.47 9.87
N PHE A 84 -10.90 6.54 10.63
CA PHE A 84 -11.60 6.51 11.91
C PHE A 84 -13.10 6.62 11.72
N ASP A 85 -13.85 5.89 12.55
CA ASP A 85 -15.28 6.10 12.71
C ASP A 85 -15.58 7.11 13.84
N PRO A 86 -16.85 7.56 13.99
CA PRO A 86 -17.23 8.47 15.07
C PRO A 86 -16.97 7.94 16.48
N LYS A 87 -16.89 6.62 16.64
CA LYS A 87 -16.65 5.91 17.90
C LYS A 87 -15.16 5.63 18.17
N ASP A 88 -14.26 6.24 17.39
CA ASP A 88 -12.80 6.07 17.46
C ASP A 88 -12.27 4.68 17.12
N TYR A 89 -13.07 3.85 16.43
CA TYR A 89 -12.56 2.61 15.85
C TYR A 89 -11.85 2.88 14.53
N LEU A 90 -10.67 2.28 14.39
CA LEU A 90 -9.87 2.36 13.17
C LEU A 90 -10.20 1.20 12.22
N TYR A 91 -10.60 1.54 11.00
CA TYR A 91 -10.90 0.60 9.92
C TYR A 91 -9.91 0.73 8.78
N PHE A 92 -9.76 -0.34 8.01
CA PHE A 92 -9.12 -0.32 6.70
C PHE A 92 -10.07 -0.82 5.61
N ARG A 93 -9.76 -0.48 4.35
CA ARG A 93 -10.38 -1.06 3.16
C ARG A 93 -9.39 -1.07 2.00
N VAL A 94 -9.56 -2.04 1.11
CA VAL A 94 -8.77 -2.18 -0.12
C VAL A 94 -9.65 -1.81 -1.30
N ASP A 95 -9.16 -0.98 -2.22
CA ASP A 95 -9.85 -0.56 -3.45
C ASP A 95 -11.27 -0.05 -3.21
N ARG A 96 -11.47 0.72 -2.12
CA ARG A 96 -12.77 1.27 -1.69
C ARG A 96 -13.86 0.20 -1.47
N ARG A 97 -13.48 -1.06 -1.25
CA ARG A 97 -14.40 -2.15 -0.88
C ARG A 97 -14.85 -2.04 0.58
N ARG A 98 -15.48 -3.11 1.09
CA ARG A 98 -16.00 -3.20 2.45
C ARG A 98 -14.93 -2.87 3.50
N LYS A 99 -15.32 -2.06 4.48
CA LYS A 99 -14.50 -1.71 5.65
C LYS A 99 -14.33 -2.92 6.58
N MET A 100 -13.13 -3.11 7.10
CA MET A 100 -12.77 -4.15 8.06
C MET A 100 -11.94 -3.53 9.20
N PRO A 101 -12.02 -4.05 10.44
CA PRO A 101 -11.19 -3.56 11.54
C PRO A 101 -9.69 -3.70 11.23
N VAL A 102 -8.87 -2.69 11.53
CA VAL A 102 -7.41 -2.73 11.28
C VAL A 102 -6.71 -3.91 11.96
N THR A 103 -7.25 -4.40 13.08
CA THR A 103 -6.72 -5.57 13.76
C THR A 103 -6.72 -6.82 12.89
N ILE A 104 -7.63 -6.94 11.90
CA ILE A 104 -7.62 -8.05 10.93
C ILE A 104 -6.40 -7.95 10.01
N LEU A 105 -6.07 -6.74 9.55
CA LEU A 105 -4.88 -6.51 8.72
C LEU A 105 -3.60 -6.85 9.48
N LEU A 106 -3.48 -6.38 10.73
CA LEU A 106 -2.30 -6.66 11.56
C LEU A 106 -2.14 -8.15 11.87
N LYS A 107 -3.23 -8.86 12.16
CA LYS A 107 -3.21 -10.32 12.33
C LYS A 107 -2.80 -11.03 11.04
N ALA A 108 -3.26 -10.56 9.88
CA ALA A 108 -2.87 -11.11 8.59
C ALA A 108 -1.36 -10.90 8.28
N LEU A 109 -0.75 -9.85 8.85
CA LEU A 109 0.71 -9.63 8.82
C LEU A 109 1.49 -10.49 9.83
N GLY A 110 0.80 -11.32 10.63
CA GLY A 110 1.43 -12.24 11.59
C GLY A 110 1.52 -11.72 13.02
N TYR A 111 0.92 -10.57 13.34
CA TYR A 111 0.94 -10.04 14.70
C TYR A 111 -0.07 -10.76 15.61
N THR A 112 0.36 -11.07 16.84
CA THR A 112 -0.53 -11.53 17.91
C THR A 112 -1.22 -10.34 18.61
N PRO A 113 -2.35 -10.55 19.29
CA PRO A 113 -3.02 -9.48 20.04
C PRO A 113 -2.10 -8.79 21.05
N ASP A 114 -1.25 -9.54 21.76
CA ASP A 114 -0.30 -8.98 22.73
C ASP A 114 0.76 -8.10 22.08
N GLN A 115 1.27 -8.49 20.90
CA GLN A 115 2.21 -7.69 20.14
C GLN A 115 1.56 -6.38 19.66
N ILE A 116 0.34 -6.45 19.12
CA ILE A 116 -0.40 -5.24 18.72
C ILE A 116 -0.54 -4.27 19.89
N LEU A 117 -0.92 -4.77 21.06
CA LEU A 117 -1.06 -3.91 22.24
C LEU A 117 0.28 -3.30 22.67
N ARG A 118 1.37 -4.08 22.67
CA ARG A 118 2.73 -3.59 23.01
C ARG A 118 3.25 -2.52 22.06
N GLU A 119 2.93 -2.59 20.77
CA GLU A 119 3.40 -1.60 19.79
C GLU A 119 2.67 -0.25 19.91
N PHE A 120 1.37 -0.26 20.25
CA PHE A 120 0.54 0.96 20.21
C PHE A 120 0.23 1.55 21.60
N PHE A 121 0.55 0.87 22.70
CA PHE A 121 0.27 1.32 24.06
C PHE A 121 1.50 1.24 24.96
N ALA A 122 1.60 2.17 25.91
CA ALA A 122 2.58 2.10 27.00
C ALA A 122 2.03 1.22 28.13
N PHE A 123 2.89 0.37 28.69
CA PHE A 123 2.55 -0.51 29.82
C PHE A 123 3.29 -0.06 31.08
N ASP A 124 2.55 0.08 32.18
CA ASP A 124 3.13 0.30 33.50
C ASP A 124 3.62 -1.03 34.10
N GLN A 125 4.83 -1.03 34.67
CA GLN A 125 5.37 -2.17 35.39
C GLN A 125 5.19 -1.99 36.89
N PHE A 126 4.39 -2.85 37.52
CA PHE A 126 4.21 -2.88 38.95
C PHE A 126 4.98 -4.06 39.57
N MET A 127 5.91 -3.77 40.48
CA MET A 127 6.58 -4.79 41.30
C MET A 127 5.87 -4.90 42.65
N ILE A 128 5.26 -6.04 42.93
CA ILE A 128 4.64 -6.30 44.23
C ILE A 128 5.71 -6.83 45.19
N THR A 129 6.21 -5.97 46.08
CA THR A 129 7.09 -6.41 47.18
C THR A 129 6.24 -6.94 48.34
N LYS A 130 6.44 -8.21 48.73
CA LYS A 130 5.89 -8.72 50.00
C LYS A 130 6.52 -7.95 51.17
N LYS A 131 5.73 -7.11 51.85
CA LYS A 131 6.07 -6.62 53.18
C LYS A 131 6.01 -7.82 54.14
N VAL A 132 7.12 -8.50 54.33
CA VAL A 132 7.27 -9.48 55.43
C VAL A 132 7.38 -8.65 56.71
N ARG A 133 6.27 -8.56 57.46
CA ARG A 133 6.27 -8.06 58.82
C ARG A 133 6.74 -9.23 59.70
N LEU A 134 8.03 -9.25 60.03
CA LEU A 134 8.52 -10.13 61.09
C LEU A 134 7.93 -9.62 62.41
N SER A 135 7.35 -10.57 63.15
CA SER A 135 6.77 -10.45 64.49
C SER A 135 7.70 -9.81 65.50
#